data_AF-A0AA34TR50-F1
#
_entry.id   AF-A0AA34TR50-F1
#
_cell.length_a   1.000
_cell.length_b   1.000
_cell.length_c   1.000
_cell.angle_alpha   90.00
_cell.angle_beta   90.00
_cell.angle_gamma   90.00
#
_symmetry.space_group_name_H-M   'P 1'
#
loop_
_entity.id
_entity.type
_entity.pdbx_description
1 polymer ?
#
loop_
_entity_poly.entity_id
_entity_poly.type
_entity_poly.pdbx_seq_one_letter_code
_entity_poly.pdbx_strand_id
1 'polypeptide(L)'
;MNNLIDSKLLFQGFIDAFNSSNNKRAFLKQSAEFKDIILAEDSAMAEGSMRRLYSEWFEKINASLVDHRGIKSPYLVSFQSITKASSFDMLVSYISATESIVYEDAFNNLNAVVSVKRNELIQQKKALEIQARNKLLVETERAKYAAQIARSAGVDKPIQTGNEKELFSIDLGGKGLDAKVRALESVKNLSVIEPRLHQINAKLDMLNNLEIDRSVEFQTFRYLENVEQPMTRDKPKRALIVVLGALLGGMLGVAIVLIRFAFRKED
;
A
#
# COMPACT_ATOMS: atom_id res chain seq x y z
N MET A 1 8.99 6.95 -2.10
CA MET A 1 7.87 7.70 -2.68
C MET A 1 7.50 7.20 -4.07
N ASN A 2 8.49 6.90 -4.94
CA ASN A 2 8.26 6.42 -6.31
C ASN A 2 7.34 5.20 -6.44
N ASN A 3 7.29 4.32 -5.44
CA ASN A 3 6.43 3.12 -5.49
C ASN A 3 4.93 3.42 -5.24
N LEU A 4 4.58 4.56 -4.64
CA LEU A 4 3.18 4.87 -4.30
C LEU A 4 2.35 5.32 -5.52
N ILE A 5 3.01 5.77 -6.58
CA ILE A 5 2.39 6.33 -7.79
C ILE A 5 2.79 5.48 -9.02
N ASP A 6 3.39 4.31 -8.79
CA ASP A 6 3.72 3.40 -9.88
C ASP A 6 2.44 2.78 -10.43
N SER A 7 2.11 3.15 -11.68
CA SER A 7 0.94 2.63 -12.40
C SER A 7 0.84 1.10 -12.38
N LYS A 8 1.97 0.38 -12.40
CA LYS A 8 1.98 -1.09 -12.36
C LYS A 8 1.59 -1.61 -10.98
N LEU A 9 2.04 -0.95 -9.91
CA LEU A 9 1.68 -1.33 -8.54
C LEU A 9 0.22 -0.97 -8.24
N LEU A 10 -0.27 0.17 -8.71
CA LEU A 10 -1.68 0.55 -8.58
C LEU A 10 -2.60 -0.43 -9.33
N PHE A 11 -2.22 -0.82 -10.55
CA PHE A 11 -2.94 -1.83 -11.31
C PHE A 11 -2.94 -3.19 -10.61
N GLN A 12 -1.79 -3.63 -10.11
CA GLN A 12 -1.71 -4.89 -9.35
C GLN A 12 -2.56 -4.83 -8.09
N GLY A 13 -2.54 -3.70 -7.36
CA GLY A 13 -3.39 -3.47 -6.21
C GLY A 13 -4.87 -3.58 -6.55
N PHE A 14 -5.30 -3.06 -7.71
CA PHE A 14 -6.66 -3.27 -8.22
C PHE A 14 -6.98 -4.74 -8.46
N ILE A 15 -6.11 -5.49 -9.14
CA ILE A 15 -6.31 -6.93 -9.40
C ILE A 15 -6.40 -7.72 -8.09
N ASP A 16 -5.52 -7.44 -7.12
CA ASP A 16 -5.49 -8.10 -5.82
C ASP A 16 -6.74 -7.75 -5.00
N ALA A 17 -7.16 -6.47 -5.01
CA ALA A 17 -8.37 -6.01 -4.35
C ALA A 17 -9.65 -6.59 -4.99
N PHE A 18 -9.68 -6.72 -6.31
CA PHE A 18 -10.80 -7.33 -7.05
C PHE A 18 -10.91 -8.83 -6.74
N ASN A 19 -9.79 -9.53 -6.64
CA ASN A 19 -9.77 -10.96 -6.35
C ASN A 19 -9.88 -11.30 -4.85
N SER A 20 -9.71 -10.32 -3.96
CA SER A 20 -9.80 -10.49 -2.50
C SER A 20 -11.16 -11.03 -2.07
N SER A 21 -11.14 -12.22 -1.44
CA SER A 21 -12.33 -12.84 -0.85
C SER A 21 -13.05 -11.95 0.17
N ASN A 22 -12.31 -11.10 0.88
CA ASN A 22 -12.90 -10.17 1.85
C ASN A 22 -13.68 -9.06 1.15
N ASN A 23 -13.12 -8.50 0.07
CA ASN A 23 -13.77 -7.44 -0.70
C ASN A 23 -14.99 -7.98 -1.43
N LYS A 24 -14.88 -9.16 -2.08
CA LYS A 24 -16.02 -9.86 -2.69
C LYS A 24 -17.14 -10.07 -1.68
N ARG A 25 -16.81 -10.56 -0.49
CA ARG A 25 -17.78 -10.76 0.60
C ARG A 25 -18.46 -9.47 1.02
N ALA A 26 -17.67 -8.42 1.25
CA ALA A 26 -18.18 -7.12 1.71
C ALA A 26 -19.12 -6.49 0.69
N PHE A 27 -18.81 -6.62 -0.60
CA PHE A 27 -19.67 -6.16 -1.69
C PHE A 27 -20.95 -6.98 -1.81
N LEU A 28 -20.85 -8.32 -1.83
CA LEU A 28 -22.02 -9.20 -1.94
C LEU A 28 -23.00 -9.01 -0.77
N LYS A 29 -22.51 -8.81 0.45
CA LYS A 29 -23.36 -8.49 1.61
C LYS A 29 -24.20 -7.24 1.45
N GLN A 30 -23.80 -6.31 0.59
CA GLN A 30 -24.51 -5.06 0.33
C GLN A 30 -25.52 -5.20 -0.82
N SER A 31 -25.29 -6.14 -1.75
CA SER A 31 -26.19 -6.44 -2.87
C SER A 31 -27.58 -6.90 -2.40
N ALA A 32 -28.63 -6.27 -2.93
CA ALA A 32 -30.02 -6.68 -2.70
C ALA A 32 -30.29 -8.09 -3.25
N GLU A 33 -29.83 -8.38 -4.47
CA GLU A 33 -29.99 -9.68 -5.13
C GLU A 33 -29.35 -10.82 -4.31
N PHE A 34 -28.19 -10.58 -3.70
CA PHE A 34 -27.53 -11.58 -2.87
C PHE A 34 -28.22 -11.76 -1.50
N LYS A 35 -28.77 -10.67 -0.93
CA LYS A 35 -29.59 -10.76 0.29
C LYS A 35 -30.85 -11.58 0.07
N ASP A 36 -31.53 -11.40 -1.05
CA ASP A 36 -32.73 -12.17 -1.38
C ASP A 36 -32.44 -13.67 -1.50
N ILE A 37 -31.28 -14.04 -2.05
CA ILE A 37 -30.83 -15.45 -2.10
C ILE A 37 -30.62 -16.00 -0.68
N ILE A 38 -29.93 -15.24 0.19
CA ILE A 38 -29.72 -15.64 1.59
C ILE A 38 -31.05 -15.83 2.33
N LEU A 39 -32.04 -14.96 2.06
CA LEU A 39 -33.36 -15.04 2.69
C LEU A 39 -34.21 -16.20 2.15
N ALA A 40 -34.04 -16.58 0.88
CA ALA A 40 -34.73 -17.70 0.26
C ALA A 40 -34.16 -19.06 0.70
N GLU A 41 -32.87 -19.14 1.02
CA GLU A 41 -32.23 -20.31 1.65
C GLU A 41 -32.33 -20.22 3.18
N ASP A 42 -33.53 -20.52 3.70
CA ASP A 42 -33.93 -20.73 5.11
C ASP A 42 -33.01 -20.19 6.23
N SER A 43 -33.60 -19.34 7.08
CA SER A 43 -33.07 -18.61 8.26
C SER A 43 -32.19 -19.40 9.25
N ALA A 44 -32.20 -20.73 9.20
CA ALA A 44 -31.37 -21.63 10.02
C ALA A 44 -30.13 -22.13 9.28
N MET A 45 -29.44 -21.25 8.55
CA MET A 45 -28.18 -21.54 7.87
C MET A 45 -27.15 -22.14 8.86
N ALA A 46 -26.87 -23.43 8.73
CA ALA A 46 -25.65 -24.00 9.31
C ALA A 46 -24.44 -23.24 8.72
N GLU A 47 -23.47 -22.87 9.55
CA GLU A 47 -22.31 -22.05 9.15
C GLU A 47 -21.53 -22.63 7.93
N GLY A 48 -21.65 -23.94 7.70
CA GLY A 48 -21.11 -24.62 6.53
C GLY A 48 -21.82 -24.30 5.20
N SER A 49 -23.16 -24.13 5.21
CA SER A 49 -23.94 -23.83 3.99
C SER A 49 -23.65 -22.42 3.48
N MET A 50 -23.63 -21.45 4.39
CA MET A 50 -23.28 -20.06 4.06
C MET A 50 -21.87 -19.96 3.44
N ARG A 51 -20.90 -20.73 3.96
CA ARG A 51 -19.54 -20.78 3.41
C ARG A 51 -19.50 -21.30 1.98
N ARG A 52 -20.27 -22.34 1.66
CA ARG A 52 -20.37 -22.87 0.30
C ARG A 52 -20.98 -21.85 -0.67
N LEU A 53 -22.08 -21.21 -0.27
CA LEU A 53 -22.73 -20.19 -1.09
C LEU A 53 -21.76 -19.05 -1.45
N TYR A 54 -21.01 -18.53 -0.47
CA TYR A 54 -19.98 -17.53 -0.75
C TYR A 54 -18.89 -18.05 -1.69
N SER A 55 -18.44 -19.30 -1.51
CA SER A 55 -17.42 -19.89 -2.37
C SER A 55 -17.89 -19.97 -3.83
N GLU A 56 -19.11 -20.43 -4.07
CA GLU A 56 -19.69 -20.50 -5.43
C GLU A 56 -19.82 -19.12 -6.08
N TRP A 57 -20.17 -18.11 -5.30
CA TRP A 57 -20.23 -16.74 -5.78
C TRP A 57 -18.86 -16.12 -6.02
N PHE A 58 -17.84 -16.47 -5.24
CA PHE A 58 -16.49 -15.95 -5.46
C PHE A 58 -15.85 -16.48 -6.73
N GLU A 59 -16.16 -17.71 -7.15
CA GLU A 59 -15.70 -18.27 -8.45
C GLU A 59 -16.28 -17.50 -9.65
N LYS A 60 -17.49 -16.94 -9.48
CA LYS A 60 -18.18 -16.13 -10.50
C LYS A 60 -17.63 -14.70 -10.63
N ILE A 61 -16.71 -14.31 -9.76
CA ILE A 61 -16.11 -12.98 -9.72
C ILE A 61 -14.60 -13.17 -9.81
N ASN A 62 -14.01 -12.86 -10.96
CA ASN A 62 -12.58 -13.05 -11.14
C ASN A 62 -11.95 -11.99 -12.04
N ALA A 63 -10.69 -11.70 -11.78
CA ALA A 63 -9.80 -10.99 -12.68
C ALA A 63 -8.60 -11.89 -12.98
N SER A 64 -8.43 -12.28 -14.24
CA SER A 64 -7.38 -13.22 -14.66
C SER A 64 -6.72 -12.79 -15.98
N LEU A 65 -5.49 -13.25 -16.22
CA LEU A 65 -4.76 -12.95 -17.45
C LEU A 65 -5.42 -13.67 -18.64
N VAL A 66 -5.59 -12.96 -19.76
CA VAL A 66 -6.12 -13.56 -21.00
C VAL A 66 -5.15 -14.61 -21.56
N ASP A 67 -3.84 -14.37 -21.47
CA ASP A 67 -2.80 -15.34 -21.82
C ASP A 67 -1.70 -15.38 -20.77
N HIS A 68 -1.53 -16.53 -20.13
CA HIS A 68 -0.56 -16.74 -19.06
C HIS A 68 0.91 -16.79 -19.57
N ARG A 69 1.13 -16.85 -20.88
CA ARG A 69 2.47 -16.93 -21.51
C ARG A 69 2.96 -15.58 -22.05
N GLY A 70 2.08 -14.58 -22.16
CA GLY A 70 2.41 -13.26 -22.67
C GLY A 70 2.90 -12.30 -21.58
N ILE A 71 4.07 -11.68 -21.80
CA ILE A 71 4.70 -10.73 -20.85
C ILE A 71 3.89 -9.44 -20.64
N LYS A 72 2.89 -9.16 -21.49
CA LYS A 72 2.01 -7.98 -21.44
C LYS A 72 0.53 -8.33 -21.67
N SER A 73 0.10 -9.52 -21.27
CA SER A 73 -1.27 -9.93 -21.49
C SER A 73 -2.25 -9.07 -20.70
N PRO A 74 -3.36 -8.62 -21.31
CA PRO A 74 -4.40 -7.92 -20.59
C PRO A 74 -5.09 -8.85 -19.60
N TYR A 75 -5.75 -8.24 -18.61
CA TYR A 75 -6.62 -8.97 -17.69
C TYR A 75 -8.05 -8.96 -18.21
N LEU A 76 -8.70 -10.11 -18.14
CA LEU A 76 -10.15 -10.23 -18.24
C LEU A 76 -10.74 -10.14 -16.84
N VAL A 77 -11.65 -9.19 -16.66
CA VAL A 77 -12.41 -9.00 -15.42
C VAL A 77 -13.84 -9.43 -15.67
N SER A 78 -14.38 -10.30 -14.81
CA SER A 78 -15.70 -10.89 -15.00
C SER A 78 -16.49 -10.91 -13.69
N PHE A 79 -17.81 -10.73 -13.82
CA PHE A 79 -18.77 -10.88 -12.75
C PHE A 79 -20.03 -11.54 -13.32
N GLN A 80 -20.39 -12.70 -12.79
CA GLN A 80 -21.59 -13.42 -13.19
C GLN A 80 -22.64 -13.39 -12.07
N SER A 81 -23.81 -12.84 -12.39
CA SER A 81 -25.01 -12.86 -11.54
C SER A 81 -26.14 -13.70 -12.16
N ILE A 82 -27.37 -13.58 -11.65
CA ILE A 82 -28.53 -14.37 -12.04
C ILE A 82 -29.01 -13.98 -13.45
N THR A 83 -29.02 -12.68 -13.76
CA THR A 83 -29.53 -12.15 -15.03
C THR A 83 -28.44 -11.44 -15.82
N LYS A 84 -28.67 -11.23 -17.12
CA LYS A 84 -27.76 -10.48 -17.98
C LYS A 84 -27.59 -9.03 -17.49
N ALA A 85 -28.68 -8.40 -17.08
CA ALA A 85 -28.68 -7.03 -16.56
C ALA A 85 -27.95 -6.97 -15.21
N SER A 86 -28.31 -7.82 -14.26
CA SER A 86 -27.63 -7.83 -12.95
C SER A 86 -26.15 -8.18 -13.04
N SER A 87 -25.74 -9.05 -13.97
CA SER A 87 -24.31 -9.33 -14.19
C SER A 87 -23.54 -8.07 -14.63
N PHE A 88 -24.13 -7.29 -15.55
CA PHE A 88 -23.54 -6.02 -15.99
C PHE A 88 -23.49 -4.99 -14.86
N ASP A 89 -24.62 -4.75 -14.19
CA ASP A 89 -24.73 -3.76 -13.11
C ASP A 89 -23.81 -4.09 -11.94
N MET A 90 -23.71 -5.37 -11.56
CA MET A 90 -22.82 -5.82 -10.50
C MET A 90 -21.35 -5.72 -10.90
N LEU A 91 -20.98 -6.01 -12.16
CA LEU A 91 -19.61 -5.83 -12.63
C LEU A 91 -19.19 -4.35 -12.53
N VAL A 92 -20.00 -3.45 -13.09
CA VAL A 92 -19.72 -2.00 -13.06
C VAL A 92 -19.62 -1.49 -11.62
N SER A 93 -20.59 -1.85 -10.78
CA SER A 93 -20.61 -1.45 -9.38
C SER A 93 -19.43 -2.01 -8.59
N TYR A 94 -19.04 -3.26 -8.87
CA TYR A 94 -17.93 -3.90 -8.16
C TYR A 94 -16.56 -3.35 -8.60
N ILE A 95 -16.39 -3.01 -9.88
CA ILE A 95 -15.21 -2.29 -10.36
C ILE A 95 -15.09 -0.96 -9.62
N SER A 96 -16.15 -0.14 -9.59
CA SER A 96 -16.14 1.16 -8.90
C SER A 96 -15.86 1.04 -7.40
N ALA A 97 -16.47 0.05 -6.73
CA ALA A 97 -16.18 -0.24 -5.33
C ALA A 97 -14.72 -0.65 -5.11
N THR A 98 -14.15 -1.43 -6.02
CA THR A 98 -12.74 -1.84 -5.97
C THR A 98 -11.81 -0.66 -6.19
N GLU A 99 -12.13 0.24 -7.12
CA GLU A 99 -11.37 1.49 -7.33
C GLU A 99 -11.32 2.33 -6.06
N SER A 100 -12.46 2.51 -5.39
CA SER A 100 -12.52 3.27 -4.14
C SER A 100 -11.66 2.66 -3.02
N ILE A 101 -11.62 1.32 -2.93
CA ILE A 101 -10.74 0.63 -1.98
C ILE A 101 -9.27 0.92 -2.30
N VAL A 102 -8.87 0.79 -3.56
CA VAL A 102 -7.47 1.04 -3.97
C VAL A 102 -7.08 2.51 -3.75
N TYR A 103 -7.99 3.45 -3.99
CA TYR A 103 -7.77 4.87 -3.68
C TYR A 103 -7.53 5.11 -2.21
N GLU A 104 -8.40 4.59 -1.34
CA GLU A 104 -8.23 4.71 0.11
C GLU A 104 -6.92 4.08 0.58
N ASP A 105 -6.58 2.89 0.09
CA ASP A 105 -5.34 2.21 0.43
C ASP A 105 -4.10 3.02 -0.02
N ALA A 106 -4.13 3.61 -1.23
CA ALA A 106 -3.05 4.45 -1.71
C ALA A 106 -2.85 5.69 -0.83
N PHE A 107 -3.92 6.38 -0.44
CA PHE A 107 -3.86 7.54 0.45
C PHE A 107 -3.40 7.16 1.86
N ASN A 108 -3.88 6.04 2.39
CA ASN A 108 -3.47 5.55 3.71
C ASN A 108 -1.98 5.17 3.72
N ASN A 109 -1.49 4.52 2.66
CA ASN A 109 -0.08 4.22 2.49
C ASN A 109 0.77 5.48 2.35
N LEU A 110 0.32 6.49 1.61
CA LEU A 110 1.00 7.78 1.52
C LEU A 110 1.10 8.45 2.90
N ASN A 111 0.02 8.48 3.66
CA ASN A 111 0.00 8.99 5.03
C ASN A 111 1.00 8.26 5.94
N ALA A 112 1.04 6.93 5.85
CA ALA A 112 1.99 6.12 6.61
C ALA A 112 3.45 6.44 6.24
N VAL A 113 3.76 6.55 4.95
CA VAL A 113 5.11 6.89 4.47
C VAL A 113 5.52 8.29 4.91
N VAL A 114 4.63 9.28 4.83
CA VAL A 114 4.87 10.64 5.32
C VAL A 114 5.14 10.64 6.82
N SER A 115 4.32 9.92 7.60
CA SER A 115 4.49 9.80 9.05
C SER A 115 5.84 9.16 9.43
N VAL A 116 6.21 8.06 8.76
CA VAL A 116 7.52 7.41 8.95
C VAL A 116 8.65 8.38 8.62
N LYS A 117 8.57 9.10 7.50
CA LYS A 117 9.62 10.04 7.10
C LYS A 117 9.75 11.23 8.06
N ARG A 118 8.62 11.75 8.57
CA ARG A 118 8.60 12.78 9.60
C ARG A 118 9.32 12.30 10.87
N ASN A 119 9.01 11.09 11.34
CA ASN A 119 9.66 10.51 12.51
C ASN A 119 11.16 10.32 12.31
N GLU A 120 11.57 9.82 11.14
CA GLU A 120 12.98 9.69 10.76
C GLU A 120 13.72 11.04 10.87
N LEU A 121 13.14 12.10 10.30
CA LEU A 121 13.71 13.45 10.35
C LEU A 121 13.76 14.03 11.77
N ILE A 122 12.75 13.76 12.61
CA ILE A 122 12.76 14.16 14.03
C ILE A 122 13.92 13.49 14.78
N GLN A 123 14.16 12.20 14.55
CA GLN A 123 15.30 11.52 15.19
C GLN A 123 16.64 12.04 14.69
N GLN A 124 16.76 12.30 13.38
CA GLN A 124 17.96 12.92 12.81
C GLN A 124 18.19 14.31 13.38
N LYS A 125 17.15 15.14 13.50
CA LYS A 125 17.22 16.46 14.15
C LYS A 125 17.76 16.33 15.57
N LYS A 126 17.20 15.44 16.38
CA LYS A 126 17.62 15.23 17.77
C LYS A 126 19.10 14.84 17.87
N ALA A 127 19.56 13.93 17.00
CA ALA A 127 20.97 13.53 16.96
C ALA A 127 21.89 14.71 16.61
N LEU A 128 21.51 15.51 15.62
CA LEU A 128 22.26 16.72 15.24
C LEU A 128 22.25 17.78 16.33
N GLU A 129 21.14 17.96 17.05
CA GLU A 129 21.07 18.90 18.19
C GLU A 129 22.02 18.48 19.31
N ILE A 130 22.08 17.18 19.64
CA ILE A 130 23.04 16.65 20.62
C ILE A 130 24.47 16.87 20.14
N GLN A 131 24.76 16.57 18.87
CA GLN A 131 26.08 16.79 18.28
C GLN A 131 26.46 18.28 18.33
N ALA A 132 25.55 19.18 18.00
CA ALA A 132 25.77 20.62 18.01
C ALA A 132 26.02 21.15 19.43
N ARG A 133 25.26 20.68 20.43
CA ARG A 133 25.46 21.02 21.85
C ARG A 133 26.83 20.56 22.35
N ASN A 134 27.21 19.32 22.03
CA ASN A 134 28.52 18.79 22.42
C ASN A 134 29.65 19.57 21.76
N LYS A 135 29.53 19.89 20.46
CA LYS A 135 30.50 20.71 19.75
C LYS A 135 30.61 22.12 20.35
N LEU A 136 29.47 22.75 20.65
CA LEU A 136 29.44 24.07 21.29
C LEU A 136 30.12 24.04 22.66
N LEU A 137 29.83 23.03 23.48
CA LEU A 137 30.48 22.84 24.79
C LEU A 137 31.99 22.69 24.65
N VAL A 138 32.45 21.79 23.79
CA VAL A 138 33.88 21.54 23.56
C VAL A 138 34.59 22.79 23.06
N GLU A 139 34.03 23.49 22.08
CA GLU A 139 34.61 24.72 21.54
C GLU A 139 34.63 25.86 22.58
N THR A 140 33.62 25.93 23.44
CA THR A 140 33.56 26.92 24.54
C THR A 140 34.67 26.66 25.55
N GLU A 141 34.82 25.41 26.01
CA GLU A 141 35.85 25.04 26.97
C GLU A 141 37.27 25.21 26.38
N ARG A 142 37.47 24.83 25.11
CA ARG A 142 38.75 25.09 24.42
C ARG A 142 39.06 26.58 24.35
N ALA A 143 38.08 27.43 24.03
CA ALA A 143 38.27 28.88 23.98
C ALA A 143 38.59 29.46 25.36
N LYS A 144 38.01 28.93 26.45
CA LYS A 144 38.34 29.33 27.83
C LYS A 144 39.78 28.99 28.21
N TYR A 145 40.22 27.76 27.94
CA TYR A 145 41.62 27.36 28.19
C TYR A 145 42.61 28.19 27.37
N ALA A 146 42.33 28.37 26.08
CA ALA A 146 43.16 29.22 25.23
C ALA A 146 43.23 30.66 25.75
N ALA A 147 42.10 31.23 26.21
CA ALA A 147 42.08 32.58 26.79
C ALA A 147 42.96 32.66 28.05
N GLN A 148 42.91 31.65 28.91
CA GLN A 148 43.74 31.57 30.11
C GLN A 148 45.23 31.49 29.75
N ILE A 149 45.61 30.61 28.82
CA ILE A 149 46.99 30.46 28.36
C ILE A 149 47.50 31.78 27.74
N ALA A 150 46.69 32.41 26.87
CA ALA A 150 47.05 33.67 26.23
C ALA A 150 47.33 34.78 27.26
N ARG A 151 46.46 34.93 28.27
CA ARG A 151 46.66 35.90 29.36
C ARG A 151 47.90 35.59 30.19
N SER A 152 48.11 34.32 30.55
CA SER A 152 49.31 33.90 31.29
C SER A 152 50.60 34.12 30.51
N ALA A 153 50.55 34.03 29.18
CA ALA A 153 51.66 34.31 28.28
C ALA A 153 51.84 35.80 27.96
N GLY A 154 50.97 36.69 28.47
CA GLY A 154 51.00 38.13 28.16
C GLY A 154 50.56 38.48 26.74
N VAL A 155 49.83 37.59 26.06
CA VAL A 155 49.37 37.74 24.69
C VAL A 155 47.93 38.27 24.68
N ASP A 156 47.77 39.61 24.71
CA ASP A 156 46.45 40.25 24.71
C ASP A 156 45.86 40.52 23.32
N LYS A 157 46.74 40.72 22.33
CA LYS A 157 46.40 41.06 20.94
C LYS A 157 46.69 39.87 20.03
N PRO A 158 46.09 39.82 18.83
CA PRO A 158 46.36 38.74 17.90
C PRO A 158 47.86 38.62 17.55
N ILE A 159 48.34 37.40 17.50
CA ILE A 159 49.72 37.05 17.10
C ILE A 159 49.68 35.99 15.99
N GLN A 160 50.75 35.91 15.20
CA GLN A 160 50.91 34.86 14.19
C GLN A 160 51.98 33.88 14.68
N THR A 161 51.56 32.70 15.14
CA THR A 161 52.50 31.65 15.59
C THR A 161 52.80 30.61 14.50
N GLY A 162 52.09 30.64 13.37
CA GLY A 162 52.24 29.68 12.27
C GLY A 162 51.74 28.25 12.58
N ASN A 163 51.17 28.03 13.77
CA ASN A 163 50.72 26.73 14.26
C ASN A 163 49.20 26.68 14.48
N GLU A 164 48.43 26.80 13.39
CA GLU A 164 46.95 26.80 13.44
C GLU A 164 46.31 25.49 13.95
N LYS A 165 47.09 24.42 14.11
CA LYS A 165 46.60 23.08 14.52
C LYS A 165 46.68 22.82 16.04
N GLU A 166 47.11 23.78 16.84
CA GLU A 166 47.21 23.59 18.28
C GLU A 166 45.82 23.47 18.93
N LEU A 167 45.69 22.56 19.90
CA LEU A 167 44.42 22.30 20.60
C LEU A 167 43.86 23.55 21.31
N PHE A 168 44.74 24.42 21.81
CA PHE A 168 44.42 25.67 22.48
C PHE A 168 45.16 26.84 21.85
N SER A 169 44.97 27.07 20.53
CA SER A 169 45.60 28.20 19.84
C SER A 169 45.29 29.53 20.53
N ILE A 170 46.35 30.30 20.79
CA ILE A 170 46.32 31.63 21.41
C ILE A 170 46.38 32.77 20.39
N ASP A 171 46.31 32.48 19.09
CA ASP A 171 46.55 33.44 18.00
C ASP A 171 45.60 34.62 18.00
N LEU A 172 44.38 34.46 18.51
CA LEU A 172 43.38 35.53 18.61
C LEU A 172 43.70 36.54 19.74
N GLY A 173 44.65 36.21 20.62
CA GLY A 173 44.97 36.93 21.86
C GLY A 173 43.87 36.84 22.91
N GLY A 174 44.21 37.13 24.17
CA GLY A 174 43.30 37.04 25.31
C GLY A 174 41.99 37.80 25.10
N LYS A 175 42.04 39.03 24.56
CA LYS A 175 40.83 39.84 24.31
C LYS A 175 39.93 39.23 23.23
N GLY A 176 40.50 38.68 22.17
CA GLY A 176 39.76 38.02 21.10
C GLY A 176 39.11 36.74 21.59
N LEU A 177 39.85 35.93 22.34
CA LEU A 177 39.35 34.68 22.92
C LEU A 177 38.23 34.93 23.93
N ASP A 178 38.32 35.98 24.75
CA ASP A 178 37.24 36.39 25.66
C ASP A 178 35.96 36.83 24.92
N ALA A 179 36.11 37.49 23.77
CA ALA A 179 34.98 37.79 22.91
C ALA A 179 34.39 36.51 22.28
N LYS A 180 35.24 35.57 21.86
CA LYS A 180 34.81 34.26 21.33
C LYS A 180 34.05 33.44 22.39
N VAL A 181 34.55 33.37 23.63
CA VAL A 181 33.86 32.69 24.74
C VAL A 181 32.47 33.29 24.95
N ARG A 182 32.36 34.62 25.06
CA ARG A 182 31.07 35.30 25.20
C ARG A 182 30.12 35.02 24.03
N ALA A 183 30.64 35.01 22.80
CA ALA A 183 29.85 34.68 21.62
C ALA A 183 29.31 33.24 21.70
N LEU A 184 30.18 32.26 21.99
CA LEU A 184 29.80 30.84 22.09
C LEU A 184 28.79 30.59 23.22
N GLU A 185 29.00 31.17 24.40
CA GLU A 185 28.07 31.04 25.54
C GLU A 185 26.69 31.67 25.26
N SER A 186 26.62 32.64 24.34
CA SER A 186 25.37 33.30 23.95
C SER A 186 24.60 32.57 22.83
N VAL A 187 25.17 31.52 22.21
CA VAL A 187 24.54 30.81 21.08
C VAL A 187 23.27 30.07 21.52
N LYS A 188 22.12 30.59 21.10
CA LYS A 188 20.81 29.93 21.28
C LYS A 188 20.41 29.07 20.08
N ASN A 189 20.75 29.52 18.87
CA ASN A 189 20.44 28.79 17.63
C ASN A 189 21.58 27.83 17.29
N LEU A 190 21.37 26.54 17.60
CA LEU A 190 22.33 25.47 17.30
C LEU A 190 22.63 25.29 15.81
N SER A 191 21.78 25.81 14.92
CA SER A 191 21.98 25.73 13.47
C SER A 191 23.18 26.56 12.99
N VAL A 192 23.64 27.53 13.80
CA VAL A 192 24.90 28.26 13.55
C VAL A 192 26.11 27.33 13.72
N ILE A 193 26.00 26.32 14.61
CA ILE A 193 27.05 25.34 14.90
C ILE A 193 26.94 24.12 13.97
N GLU A 194 25.71 23.71 13.66
CA GLU A 194 25.38 22.59 12.78
C GLU A 194 24.39 23.02 11.68
N PRO A 195 24.89 23.46 10.51
CA PRO A 195 24.06 24.00 9.43
C PRO A 195 23.01 23.02 8.89
N ARG A 196 23.23 21.70 9.03
CA ARG A 196 22.27 20.68 8.59
C ARG A 196 20.93 20.77 9.34
N LEU A 197 20.90 21.37 10.54
CA LEU A 197 19.65 21.61 11.28
C LEU A 197 18.69 22.52 10.49
N HIS A 198 19.19 23.50 9.73
CA HIS A 198 18.34 24.33 8.87
C HIS A 198 17.62 23.50 7.80
N GLN A 199 18.37 22.60 7.14
CA GLN A 199 17.82 21.76 6.08
C GLN A 199 16.78 20.78 6.63
N ILE A 200 17.02 20.20 7.81
CA ILE A 200 16.05 19.29 8.44
C ILE A 200 14.79 20.04 8.88
N ASN A 201 14.92 21.21 9.50
CA ASN A 201 13.77 22.01 9.89
C ASN A 201 12.91 22.38 8.67
N ALA A 202 13.52 22.84 7.58
CA ALA A 202 12.78 23.15 6.35
C ALA A 202 12.03 21.92 5.78
N LYS A 203 12.64 20.74 5.81
CA LYS A 203 11.98 19.49 5.39
C LYS A 203 10.82 19.11 6.32
N LEU A 204 10.99 19.27 7.64
CA LEU A 204 9.93 19.01 8.61
C LEU A 204 8.77 19.99 8.44
N ASP A 205 9.05 21.27 8.21
CA ASP A 205 8.03 22.29 7.97
C ASP A 205 7.23 21.97 6.70
N MET A 206 7.92 21.58 5.62
CA MET A 206 7.27 21.11 4.39
C MET A 206 6.34 19.90 4.65
N LEU A 207 6.77 18.92 5.45
CA LEU A 207 5.96 17.74 5.77
C LEU A 207 4.82 18.03 6.76
N ASN A 208 4.93 19.06 7.59
CA ASN A 208 3.89 19.45 8.53
C ASN A 208 2.78 20.25 7.85
N ASN A 209 3.15 21.02 6.83
CA ASN A 209 2.21 21.81 6.02
C ASN A 209 1.76 21.05 4.75
N LEU A 210 2.13 19.78 4.61
CA LEU A 210 1.68 18.95 3.50
C LEU A 210 0.22 18.56 3.72
N GLU A 211 -0.68 19.14 2.95
CA GLU A 211 -2.08 18.75 2.88
C GLU A 211 -2.25 17.70 1.77
N ILE A 212 -2.75 16.52 2.13
CA ILE A 212 -3.04 15.45 1.17
C ILE A 212 -4.49 15.62 0.73
N ASP A 213 -4.67 16.17 -0.47
CA ASP A 213 -5.97 16.27 -1.12
C ASP A 213 -6.45 14.87 -1.54
N ARG A 214 -7.47 14.36 -0.84
CA ARG A 214 -8.10 13.07 -1.12
C ARG A 214 -9.09 13.11 -2.28
N SER A 215 -9.41 14.30 -2.81
CA SER A 215 -10.31 14.45 -3.96
C SER A 215 -9.62 14.23 -5.30
N VAL A 216 -8.29 14.10 -5.30
CA VAL A 216 -7.52 13.84 -6.53
C VAL A 216 -7.85 12.45 -7.05
N GLU A 217 -8.53 12.41 -8.20
CA GLU A 217 -8.78 11.17 -8.94
C GLU A 217 -7.55 10.80 -9.76
N PHE A 218 -7.18 9.52 -9.76
CA PHE A 218 -6.09 8.98 -10.57
C PHE A 218 -6.48 7.62 -11.16
N GLN A 219 -6.01 7.29 -12.36
CA GLN A 219 -6.39 6.01 -12.96
C GLN A 219 -5.51 4.87 -12.45
N THR A 220 -6.12 3.80 -11.92
CA THR A 220 -5.42 2.58 -11.50
C THR A 220 -5.31 1.57 -12.63
N PHE A 221 -6.21 1.64 -13.62
CA PHE A 221 -6.22 0.83 -14.83
C PHE A 221 -6.82 1.61 -16.01
N ARG A 222 -6.82 0.99 -17.19
CA ARG A 222 -7.52 1.51 -18.38
C ARG A 222 -8.26 0.37 -19.07
N TYR A 223 -9.50 0.64 -19.48
CA TYR A 223 -10.27 -0.28 -20.31
C TYR A 223 -9.63 -0.44 -21.69
N LEU A 224 -9.41 -1.69 -22.11
CA LEU A 224 -9.09 -2.03 -23.49
C LEU A 224 -10.36 -2.35 -24.30
N GLU A 225 -11.35 -2.90 -23.62
CA GLU A 225 -12.71 -3.15 -24.11
C GLU A 225 -13.68 -2.59 -23.06
N ASN A 226 -14.78 -1.99 -23.51
CA ASN A 226 -15.80 -1.46 -22.61
C ASN A 226 -16.52 -2.62 -21.91
N VAL A 227 -17.10 -2.35 -20.75
CA VAL A 227 -17.99 -3.31 -20.10
C VAL A 227 -19.23 -3.46 -20.99
N GLU A 228 -19.57 -4.69 -21.37
CA GLU A 228 -20.72 -4.99 -22.22
C GLU A 228 -21.68 -5.96 -21.55
N GLN A 229 -22.97 -5.82 -21.85
CA GLN A 229 -23.98 -6.77 -21.38
C GLN A 229 -23.84 -8.10 -22.13
N PRO A 230 -23.89 -9.26 -21.45
CA PRO A 230 -23.73 -10.54 -22.11
C PRO A 230 -24.87 -10.82 -23.11
N MET A 231 -24.51 -11.02 -24.38
CA MET A 231 -25.46 -11.29 -25.47
C MET A 231 -26.08 -12.69 -25.39
N THR A 232 -25.36 -13.66 -24.81
CA THR A 232 -25.85 -15.03 -24.59
C THR A 232 -25.71 -15.43 -23.13
N ARG A 233 -26.63 -16.27 -22.64
CA ARG A 233 -26.48 -16.87 -21.32
C ARG A 233 -25.33 -17.88 -21.37
N ASP A 234 -24.52 -17.94 -20.33
CA ASP A 234 -23.55 -19.04 -20.18
C ASP A 234 -24.30 -20.36 -20.34
N LYS A 235 -23.88 -21.13 -21.34
CA LYS A 235 -24.54 -22.40 -21.63
C LYS A 235 -24.16 -23.35 -20.51
N PRO A 236 -25.11 -23.81 -19.66
CA PRO A 236 -24.87 -25.03 -18.92
C PRO A 236 -24.51 -26.12 -19.94
N LYS A 237 -23.63 -27.06 -19.58
CA LYS A 237 -23.28 -28.22 -20.44
C LYS A 237 -24.47 -29.17 -20.62
N ARG A 238 -25.68 -28.67 -20.89
CA ARG A 238 -26.94 -29.40 -21.08
C ARG A 238 -26.82 -30.44 -22.19
N ALA A 239 -26.12 -30.11 -23.28
CA ALA A 239 -25.81 -31.09 -24.32
C ALA A 239 -25.00 -32.27 -23.77
N LEU A 240 -23.98 -32.01 -22.95
CA LEU A 240 -23.21 -33.05 -22.26
C LEU A 240 -24.08 -33.86 -21.29
N ILE A 241 -24.95 -33.19 -20.52
CA ILE A 241 -25.88 -33.85 -19.58
C ILE A 241 -26.85 -34.76 -20.33
N VAL A 242 -27.42 -34.30 -21.45
CA VAL A 242 -28.33 -35.09 -22.29
C VAL A 242 -27.61 -36.29 -22.91
N VAL A 243 -26.40 -36.10 -23.43
CA VAL A 243 -25.59 -37.19 -24.00
C VAL A 243 -25.24 -38.23 -22.94
N LEU A 244 -24.78 -37.80 -21.76
CA LEU A 244 -24.45 -38.70 -20.65
C LEU A 244 -25.69 -39.43 -20.11
N GLY A 245 -26.82 -38.73 -19.98
CA GLY A 245 -28.09 -39.33 -19.57
C GLY A 245 -28.61 -40.37 -20.56
N ALA A 246 -28.51 -40.09 -21.87
CA ALA A 246 -28.89 -41.03 -22.91
C ALA A 246 -27.99 -42.27 -22.93
N LEU A 247 -26.67 -42.11 -22.75
CA LEU A 247 -25.73 -43.22 -22.66
C LEU A 247 -26.01 -44.12 -21.45
N LEU A 248 -26.17 -43.54 -20.26
CA LEU A 248 -26.48 -44.28 -19.03
C LEU A 248 -27.85 -44.97 -19.10
N GLY A 249 -28.87 -44.27 -19.60
CA GLY A 249 -30.21 -44.84 -19.81
C GLY A 249 -30.20 -45.98 -20.82
N GLY A 250 -29.43 -45.84 -21.91
CA GLY A 250 -29.24 -46.89 -22.91
C GLY A 250 -28.56 -48.13 -22.34
N MET A 251 -27.47 -47.96 -21.59
CA MET A 251 -26.77 -49.08 -20.95
C MET A 251 -27.65 -49.82 -19.94
N LEU A 252 -28.40 -49.09 -19.11
CA LEU A 252 -29.35 -49.69 -18.17
C LEU A 252 -30.49 -50.42 -18.89
N GLY A 253 -31.01 -49.83 -19.98
CA GLY A 253 -32.04 -50.46 -20.81
C GLY A 253 -31.57 -51.80 -21.40
N VAL A 254 -30.35 -51.83 -21.95
CA VAL A 254 -29.76 -53.07 -22.48
C VAL A 254 -29.53 -54.10 -21.37
N ALA A 255 -29.02 -53.69 -20.21
CA ALA A 255 -28.82 -54.59 -19.07
C ALA A 255 -30.13 -55.22 -18.58
N ILE A 256 -31.22 -54.44 -18.48
CA ILE A 256 -32.54 -54.94 -18.10
C ILE A 256 -33.07 -55.96 -19.11
N VAL A 257 -32.92 -55.68 -20.41
CA VAL A 257 -33.35 -56.60 -21.48
C VAL A 257 -32.54 -57.90 -21.43
N LEU A 258 -31.23 -57.84 -21.24
CA LEU A 258 -30.36 -59.02 -21.14
C LEU A 258 -30.70 -59.87 -19.91
N ILE A 259 -30.94 -59.27 -18.75
CA ILE A 259 -31.41 -59.98 -17.55
C ILE A 259 -32.75 -60.65 -17.85
N ARG A 260 -33.70 -59.92 -18.43
CA ARG A 260 -35.04 -60.45 -18.72
C ARG A 260 -35.01 -61.56 -19.77
N PHE A 261 -34.09 -61.50 -20.72
CA PHE A 261 -33.86 -62.54 -21.71
C PHE A 261 -33.18 -63.78 -21.10
N ALA A 262 -32.17 -63.60 -20.26
CA ALA A 262 -31.46 -64.70 -19.60
C ALA A 262 -32.33 -65.47 -18.57
N PHE A 263 -33.32 -64.81 -17.95
CA PHE A 263 -34.27 -65.43 -17.03
C PHE A 263 -35.59 -65.87 -17.68
N ARG A 264 -35.72 -65.76 -19.01
CA ARG A 264 -36.89 -66.27 -19.72
C ARG A 264 -36.73 -67.79 -19.87
N LYS A 265 -37.32 -68.52 -18.93
CA LYS A 265 -37.52 -69.97 -19.04
C LYS A 265 -38.21 -70.28 -20.38
N GLU A 266 -37.60 -71.17 -21.15
CA GLU A 266 -38.27 -71.92 -22.20
C GLU A 266 -39.28 -72.85 -21.50
N ASP A 267 -40.56 -72.70 -21.84
CA ASP A 267 -41.58 -73.73 -21.62
C ASP A 267 -41.51 -74.73 -22.78
#